data_AF-A0A497TM60-F1
#
_entry.id   AF-A0A497TM60-F1
#
_cell.length_a   1.000
_cell.length_b   1.000
_cell.length_c   1.000
_cell.angle_alpha   90.00
_cell.angle_beta   90.00
_cell.angle_gamma   90.00
#
_symmetry.space_group_name_H-M   'P 1'
#
loop_
_entity.id
_entity.type
_entity.pdbx_description
1 polymer ?
#
loop_
_entity_poly.entity_id
_entity_poly.type
_entity_poly.pdbx_seq_one_letter_code
_entity_poly.pdbx_strand_id
1 'polypeptide(L)'
;MKNITDYKNFWLIWLTCAGKPQGLSLFKIQEEWGIKTNYLYHNESGLGKPLYLAMIKEGYLEKEGKNLKARFEWVTRFVNDRYVEPVQTGMWSPAVLISSKWSLIEDFIEKHAPVLFDIKNLRILYKNNKDLLGETGRYIFMDIFLYVLFSNLAVFTKKYNADIVMRIISTIVSLFAERDLLNYMRQIHTKIGRDVPVIIGDERELNRTMYPFTW
;
A
#
# COMPACT_ATOMS: atom_id res chain seq x y z
N MET A 1 11.76 0.58 22.17
CA MET A 1 11.71 1.87 21.45
C MET A 1 10.66 1.71 20.35
N LYS A 2 9.73 2.66 20.15
CA LYS A 2 8.76 2.55 19.02
C LYS A 2 9.51 2.70 17.70
N ASN A 3 9.15 1.92 16.68
CA ASN A 3 9.69 2.11 15.34
C ASN A 3 9.14 3.42 14.77
N ILE A 4 9.91 4.11 13.93
CA ILE A 4 9.43 5.38 13.37
C ILE A 4 8.16 5.22 12.50
N THR A 5 7.98 4.02 11.93
CA THR A 5 6.81 3.60 11.15
C THR A 5 5.54 3.45 11.99
N ASP A 6 5.66 3.45 13.33
CA ASP A 6 4.54 3.38 14.28
C ASP A 6 3.93 4.75 14.59
N TYR A 7 4.61 5.84 14.22
CA TYR A 7 4.06 7.19 14.41
C TYR A 7 2.99 7.48 13.37
N LYS A 8 1.85 8.01 13.83
CA LYS A 8 0.67 8.29 13.00
C LYS A 8 1.01 9.11 11.75
N ASN A 9 1.84 10.13 11.90
CA ASN A 9 2.19 11.01 10.78
C ASN A 9 3.22 10.44 9.80
N PHE A 10 3.83 9.29 10.10
CA PHE A 10 4.82 8.67 9.22
C PHE A 10 4.21 8.39 7.84
N TRP A 11 3.07 7.69 7.83
CA TRP A 11 2.40 7.29 6.60
C TRP A 11 1.79 8.49 5.87
N LEU A 12 1.32 9.50 6.58
CA LEU A 12 0.83 10.75 5.99
C LEU A 12 1.90 11.45 5.18
N ILE A 13 3.11 11.56 5.74
CA ILE A 13 4.23 12.21 5.05
C ILE A 13 4.72 11.31 3.91
N TRP A 14 5.02 10.04 4.19
CA TRP A 14 5.64 9.15 3.22
C TRP A 14 4.74 8.88 2.00
N LEU A 15 3.47 8.53 2.21
CA LEU A 15 2.55 8.20 1.11
C LEU A 15 2.25 9.40 0.22
N THR A 16 2.14 10.60 0.82
CA THR A 16 1.92 11.81 0.03
C THR A 16 3.16 12.14 -0.84
N CYS A 17 4.37 11.89 -0.32
CA CYS A 17 5.61 12.02 -1.10
C CYS A 17 5.79 10.92 -2.15
N ALA A 18 5.34 9.69 -1.88
CA ALA A 18 5.53 8.54 -2.76
C ALA A 18 4.88 8.73 -4.14
N GLY A 19 3.79 9.51 -4.23
CA GLY A 19 3.14 9.86 -5.50
C GLY A 19 3.82 10.98 -6.28
N LYS A 20 4.90 11.58 -5.76
CA LYS A 20 5.55 12.78 -6.31
C LYS A 20 7.04 12.52 -6.56
N PRO A 21 7.45 12.04 -7.75
CA PRO A 21 8.85 11.76 -8.06
C PRO A 21 9.80 12.96 -7.86
N GLN A 22 9.29 14.17 -8.13
CA GLN A 22 10.05 15.42 -7.94
C GLN A 22 10.07 15.90 -6.47
N GLY A 23 9.42 15.15 -5.59
CA GLY A 23 9.26 15.48 -4.18
C GLY A 23 8.13 16.48 -3.91
N LEU A 24 7.80 16.61 -2.63
CA LEU A 24 6.75 17.49 -2.14
C LEU A 24 7.20 18.17 -0.84
N SER A 25 6.93 19.47 -0.70
CA SER A 25 7.21 20.17 0.56
C SER A 25 6.17 19.83 1.63
N LEU A 26 6.56 19.87 2.92
CA LEU A 26 5.63 19.67 4.04
C LEU A 26 4.43 20.65 3.99
N PHE A 27 4.67 21.90 3.61
CA PHE A 27 3.61 22.89 3.41
C PHE A 27 2.58 22.41 2.39
N LYS A 28 3.04 21.82 1.28
CA LYS A 28 2.14 21.31 0.25
C LYS A 28 1.40 20.05 0.72
N ILE A 29 2.02 19.19 1.54
CA ILE A 29 1.32 18.06 2.19
C ILE A 29 0.20 18.59 3.09
N GLN A 30 0.46 19.63 3.89
CA GLN A 30 -0.56 20.25 4.73
C GLN A 30 -1.71 20.82 3.91
N GLU A 31 -1.41 21.55 2.84
CA GLU A 31 -2.41 22.10 1.92
C GLU A 31 -3.25 20.97 1.27
N GLU A 32 -2.58 19.93 0.77
CA GLU A 32 -3.20 18.75 0.16
C GLU A 32 -4.03 17.90 1.13
N TRP A 33 -3.97 18.15 2.44
CA TRP A 33 -4.80 17.49 3.45
C TRP A 33 -5.61 18.48 4.31
N GLY A 34 -5.63 19.76 3.95
CA GLY A 34 -6.38 20.80 4.66
C GLY A 34 -5.92 21.04 6.11
N ILE A 35 -4.64 20.80 6.41
CA ILE A 35 -4.06 20.95 7.74
C ILE A 35 -3.65 22.41 7.96
N LYS A 36 -4.34 23.11 8.86
CA LYS A 36 -4.19 24.56 9.06
C LYS A 36 -3.01 24.99 9.94
N THR A 37 -2.43 24.09 10.72
CA THR A 37 -1.34 24.38 11.67
C THR A 37 -0.06 23.70 11.24
N ASN A 38 1.09 24.07 11.84
CA ASN A 38 2.41 23.45 11.60
C ASN A 38 2.51 21.98 12.07
N TYR A 39 1.40 21.24 12.11
CA TYR A 39 1.25 19.89 12.64
C TYR A 39 2.38 18.92 12.24
N LEU A 40 2.76 18.92 10.96
CA LEU A 40 3.82 18.02 10.44
C LEU A 40 5.25 18.39 10.88
N TYR A 41 5.43 19.57 11.48
CA TYR A 41 6.70 20.04 12.03
C TYR A 41 6.81 19.82 13.53
N HIS A 42 5.73 19.40 14.21
CA HIS A 42 5.77 19.15 15.65
C HIS A 42 6.52 17.85 15.98
N ASN A 43 7.07 17.81 17.19
CA ASN A 43 7.67 16.61 17.74
C ASN A 43 6.56 15.61 18.08
N GLU A 44 6.72 14.37 17.65
CA GLU A 44 5.93 13.26 18.18
C GLU A 44 6.40 12.92 19.60
N SER A 45 5.49 12.45 20.45
CA SER A 45 5.82 12.08 21.83
C SER A 45 6.97 11.05 21.87
N GLY A 46 8.03 11.36 22.62
CA GLY A 46 9.23 10.52 22.76
C GLY A 46 10.29 10.65 21.67
N LEU A 47 10.06 11.38 20.57
CA LEU A 47 11.04 11.51 19.48
C LEU A 47 12.05 12.66 19.70
N GLY A 48 11.66 13.71 20.43
CA GLY A 48 12.50 14.86 20.77
C GLY A 48 12.86 15.79 19.59
N LYS A 49 12.45 15.45 18.37
CA LYS A 49 12.65 16.21 17.13
C LYS A 49 11.47 15.99 16.18
N PRO A 50 11.30 16.84 15.15
CA PRO A 50 10.26 16.66 14.14
C PRO A 50 10.39 15.31 13.41
N LEU A 51 9.26 14.63 13.18
CA LEU A 51 9.22 13.28 12.60
C LEU A 51 9.93 13.20 11.24
N TYR A 52 9.69 14.17 10.35
CA TYR A 52 10.30 14.16 9.01
C TYR A 52 11.84 14.20 9.05
N LEU A 53 12.45 14.86 10.05
CA LEU A 53 13.91 14.86 10.20
C LEU A 53 14.43 13.49 10.65
N ALA A 54 13.67 12.77 11.46
CA ALA A 54 13.98 11.38 11.80
C ALA A 54 13.81 10.47 10.58
N MET A 55 12.75 10.66 9.78
CA MET A 55 12.53 9.92 8.54
C MET A 55 13.66 10.10 7.53
N ILE A 56 14.19 11.33 7.38
CA ILE A 56 15.37 11.59 6.53
C ILE A 56 16.60 10.86 7.07
N LYS A 57 16.87 10.99 8.38
CA LYS A 57 18.04 10.35 9.02
C LYS A 57 18.02 8.82 8.86
N GLU A 58 16.85 8.21 8.94
CA GLU A 58 16.67 6.76 8.85
C GLU A 58 16.44 6.25 7.42
N GLY A 59 16.51 7.13 6.40
CA GLY A 59 16.49 6.72 4.99
C GLY A 59 15.10 6.47 4.39
N TYR A 60 14.02 6.92 5.03
CA TYR A 60 12.66 6.82 4.49
C TYR A 60 12.33 7.96 3.51
N LEU A 61 13.00 9.10 3.68
CA LEU A 61 12.83 10.29 2.85
C LEU A 61 14.20 10.81 2.39
N GLU A 62 14.21 11.42 1.22
CA GLU A 62 15.29 12.24 0.72
C GLU A 62 14.87 13.70 0.68
N LYS A 63 15.77 14.61 1.03
CA LYS A 63 15.51 16.05 1.02
C LYS A 63 16.28 16.73 -0.10
N GLU A 64 15.57 17.44 -0.95
CA GLU A 64 16.13 18.29 -2.01
C GLU A 64 15.58 19.71 -1.87
N GLY A 65 16.39 20.61 -1.31
CA GLY A 65 15.94 21.94 -0.95
C GLY A 65 14.75 21.91 0.03
N LYS A 66 13.59 22.38 -0.42
CA LYS A 66 12.33 22.36 0.35
C LYS A 66 11.48 21.12 0.12
N ASN A 67 11.84 20.27 -0.84
CA ASN A 67 11.05 19.11 -1.25
C ASN A 67 11.53 17.85 -0.52
N LEU A 68 10.59 16.98 -0.21
CA LEU A 68 10.81 15.65 0.34
C LEU A 68 10.40 14.61 -0.69
N LYS A 69 11.30 13.68 -1.00
CA LYS A 69 11.05 12.52 -1.88
C LYS A 69 10.95 11.27 -1.04
N ALA A 70 10.00 10.39 -1.36
CA ALA A 70 9.92 9.09 -0.72
C ALA A 70 11.04 8.19 -1.25
N ARG A 71 11.67 7.44 -0.34
CA ARG A 71 12.55 6.32 -0.68
C ARG A 71 11.75 5.03 -0.62
N PHE A 72 12.04 4.09 -1.51
CA PHE A 72 11.35 2.81 -1.63
C PHE A 72 12.18 1.64 -1.13
N GLU A 73 13.50 1.81 -0.96
CA GLU A 73 14.48 0.78 -0.62
C GLU A 73 14.19 0.08 0.73
N TRP A 74 13.45 0.73 1.63
CA TRP A 74 13.07 0.16 2.92
C TRP A 74 11.80 -0.69 2.86
N VAL A 75 10.98 -0.56 1.80
CA VAL A 75 9.65 -1.15 1.69
C VAL A 75 9.73 -2.67 1.70
N THR A 76 10.67 -3.26 0.96
CA THR A 76 10.85 -4.73 0.94
C THR A 76 11.17 -5.29 2.30
N ARG A 77 12.05 -4.63 3.05
CA ARG A 77 12.32 -5.04 4.44
C ARG A 77 11.06 -4.94 5.29
N PHE A 78 10.32 -3.83 5.19
CA PHE A 78 9.09 -3.63 5.97
C PHE A 78 8.02 -4.69 5.68
N VAL A 79 7.84 -5.05 4.41
CA VAL A 79 6.87 -6.09 4.02
C VAL A 79 7.32 -7.46 4.50
N ASN A 80 8.61 -7.79 4.35
CA ASN A 80 9.13 -9.05 4.85
C ASN A 80 8.97 -9.18 6.36
N ASP A 81 9.31 -8.14 7.13
CA ASP A 81 9.17 -8.13 8.59
C ASP A 81 7.71 -8.29 9.06
N ARG A 82 6.74 -7.91 8.22
CA ARG A 82 5.31 -7.87 8.59
C ARG A 82 4.49 -9.05 8.06
N TYR A 83 4.86 -9.59 6.91
CA TYR A 83 4.08 -10.59 6.18
C TYR A 83 4.82 -11.92 6.00
N VAL A 84 6.07 -12.04 6.43
CA VAL A 84 6.78 -13.33 6.48
C VAL A 84 6.65 -13.89 7.89
N GLU A 85 5.64 -14.74 8.12
CA GLU A 85 5.70 -15.68 9.23
C GLU A 85 6.61 -16.87 8.87
N PRO A 86 7.29 -17.48 9.86
CA PRO A 86 8.02 -18.71 9.65
C PRO A 86 7.00 -19.80 9.33
N VAL A 87 6.87 -20.12 8.05
CA VAL A 87 6.11 -21.27 7.58
C VAL A 87 6.62 -22.48 8.35
N GLN A 88 5.79 -23.05 9.22
CA GLN A 88 6.01 -24.41 9.70
C GLN A 88 6.12 -25.28 8.45
N THR A 89 7.25 -25.95 8.28
CA THR A 89 7.64 -26.67 7.07
C THR A 89 6.48 -27.53 6.55
N GLY A 90 5.87 -27.12 5.44
CA GLY A 90 4.84 -27.88 4.72
C GLY A 90 3.46 -27.23 4.58
N MET A 91 3.13 -26.17 5.33
CA MET A 91 1.80 -25.54 5.22
C MET A 91 1.77 -24.35 4.25
N TRP A 92 0.75 -24.28 3.40
CA TRP A 92 0.50 -23.11 2.54
C TRP A 92 -0.29 -22.04 3.32
N SER A 93 0.01 -20.77 3.10
CA SER A 93 -0.81 -19.65 3.55
C SER A 93 -0.76 -18.48 2.56
N PRO A 94 -1.72 -17.53 2.57
CA PRO A 94 -1.69 -16.37 1.69
C PRO A 94 -0.42 -15.53 1.86
N ALA A 95 0.19 -15.54 3.04
CA ALA A 95 1.46 -14.88 3.34
C ALA A 95 2.62 -15.45 2.50
N VAL A 96 2.61 -16.76 2.19
CA VAL A 96 3.60 -17.41 1.32
C VAL A 96 3.51 -16.87 -0.11
N LEU A 97 2.29 -16.66 -0.62
CA LEU A 97 2.09 -16.08 -1.95
C LEU A 97 2.60 -14.64 -2.00
N ILE A 98 2.29 -13.84 -0.97
CA ILE A 98 2.78 -12.45 -0.87
C ILE A 98 4.30 -12.43 -0.90
N SER A 99 4.96 -13.21 -0.04
CA SER A 99 6.42 -13.24 0.05
C SER A 99 7.08 -13.72 -1.25
N SER A 100 6.59 -14.82 -1.83
CA SER A 100 7.19 -15.39 -3.05
C SER A 100 7.00 -14.54 -4.31
N LYS A 101 5.95 -13.73 -4.37
CA LYS A 101 5.67 -12.84 -5.51
C LYS A 101 6.02 -11.38 -5.21
N TRP A 102 6.59 -11.08 -4.05
CA TRP A 102 6.81 -9.70 -3.59
C TRP A 102 7.65 -8.87 -4.55
N SER A 103 8.74 -9.41 -5.09
CA SER A 103 9.61 -8.68 -6.04
C SER A 103 8.84 -8.20 -7.28
N LEU A 104 7.89 -8.98 -7.80
CA LEU A 104 7.03 -8.55 -8.92
C LEU A 104 6.10 -7.39 -8.54
N ILE A 105 5.65 -7.38 -7.27
CA ILE A 105 4.79 -6.34 -6.73
C ILE A 105 5.60 -5.06 -6.44
N GLU A 106 6.82 -5.20 -5.92
CA GLU A 106 7.75 -4.10 -5.69
C GLU A 106 8.07 -3.38 -7.01
N ASP A 107 8.50 -4.10 -8.04
CA ASP A 107 8.77 -3.53 -9.36
C ASP A 107 7.56 -2.77 -9.92
N PHE A 108 6.36 -3.34 -9.74
CA PHE A 108 5.11 -2.69 -10.12
C PHE A 108 4.83 -1.43 -9.30
N ILE A 109 5.07 -1.45 -8.00
CA ILE A 109 4.91 -0.31 -7.10
C ILE A 109 5.83 0.84 -7.53
N GLU A 110 7.10 0.56 -7.76
CA GLU A 110 8.08 1.60 -8.13
C GLU A 110 7.77 2.19 -9.50
N LYS A 111 7.47 1.35 -10.50
CA LYS A 111 7.11 1.78 -11.85
C LYS A 111 5.85 2.64 -11.88
N HIS A 112 4.86 2.32 -11.06
CA HIS A 112 3.55 2.99 -11.07
C HIS A 112 3.29 3.87 -9.83
N ALA A 113 4.33 4.19 -9.05
CA ALA A 113 4.23 4.99 -7.84
C ALA A 113 3.43 6.31 -8.00
N PRO A 114 3.61 7.10 -9.08
CA PRO A 114 2.85 8.33 -9.28
C PRO A 114 1.33 8.12 -9.39
N VAL A 115 0.90 6.94 -9.81
CA VAL A 115 -0.51 6.57 -9.95
C VAL A 115 -1.04 5.93 -8.67
N LEU A 116 -0.31 4.97 -8.11
CA LEU A 116 -0.72 4.23 -6.91
C LEU A 116 -0.85 5.17 -5.71
N PHE A 117 0.08 6.10 -5.55
CA PHE A 117 0.13 7.05 -4.44
C PHE A 117 -0.34 8.46 -4.84
N ASP A 118 -1.07 8.60 -5.95
CA ASP A 118 -1.69 9.88 -6.32
C ASP A 118 -2.61 10.37 -5.20
N ILE A 119 -2.52 11.65 -4.85
CA ILE A 119 -3.26 12.24 -3.73
C ILE A 119 -4.78 12.06 -3.87
N LYS A 120 -5.32 12.10 -5.09
CA LYS A 120 -6.74 11.86 -5.32
C LYS A 120 -7.13 10.41 -5.01
N ASN A 121 -6.27 9.46 -5.41
CA ASN A 121 -6.49 8.03 -5.13
C ASN A 121 -6.37 7.75 -3.63
N LEU A 122 -5.36 8.31 -2.95
CA LEU A 122 -5.21 8.19 -1.50
C LEU A 122 -6.39 8.80 -0.74
N ARG A 123 -6.87 9.99 -1.15
CA ARG A 123 -8.05 10.61 -0.55
C ARG A 123 -9.31 9.77 -0.73
N ILE A 124 -9.47 9.06 -1.84
CA ILE A 124 -10.56 8.09 -2.00
C ILE A 124 -10.37 6.96 -0.99
N LEU A 125 -9.23 6.27 -1.04
CA LEU A 125 -8.93 5.12 -0.19
C LEU A 125 -9.16 5.41 1.30
N TYR A 126 -8.67 6.55 1.78
CA TYR A 126 -8.78 6.95 3.19
C TYR A 126 -9.99 7.86 3.47
N LYS A 127 -10.98 7.92 2.58
CA LYS A 127 -12.23 8.70 2.76
C LYS A 127 -11.99 10.17 3.15
N ASN A 128 -10.94 10.77 2.58
CA ASN A 128 -10.46 12.12 2.86
C ASN A 128 -10.07 12.36 4.33
N ASN A 129 -9.87 11.29 5.11
CA ASN A 129 -9.55 11.32 6.52
C ASN A 129 -8.05 11.07 6.75
N LYS A 130 -7.31 12.14 7.09
CA LYS A 130 -5.88 12.08 7.41
C LYS A 130 -5.57 11.22 8.64
N ASP A 131 -6.49 11.15 9.60
CA ASP A 131 -6.30 10.39 10.83
C ASP A 131 -6.35 8.89 10.54
N LEU A 132 -7.33 8.48 9.72
CA LEU A 132 -7.43 7.12 9.20
C LEU A 132 -6.19 6.74 8.39
N LEU A 133 -5.68 7.65 7.55
CA LEU A 133 -4.43 7.43 6.82
C LEU A 133 -3.27 7.21 7.78
N GLY A 134 -3.15 8.03 8.83
CA GLY A 134 -2.07 7.86 9.80
C GLY A 134 -2.15 6.55 10.58
N GLU A 135 -3.36 6.06 10.88
CA GLU A 135 -3.58 4.83 11.65
C GLU A 135 -3.44 3.55 10.81
N THR A 136 -3.87 3.61 9.54
CA THR A 136 -3.99 2.43 8.65
C THR A 136 -3.09 2.50 7.43
N GLY A 137 -2.28 3.55 7.26
CA GLY A 137 -1.38 3.76 6.14
C GLY A 137 -0.43 2.60 5.86
N ARG A 138 -0.01 1.92 6.93
CA ARG A 138 0.84 0.72 6.89
C ARG A 138 0.30 -0.46 6.08
N TYR A 139 -1.01 -0.49 5.82
CA TYR A 139 -1.65 -1.56 5.06
C TYR A 139 -1.74 -1.28 3.56
N ILE A 140 -1.21 -0.15 3.07
CA ILE A 140 -1.26 0.21 1.64
C ILE A 140 -0.62 -0.85 0.73
N PHE A 141 0.47 -1.48 1.16
CA PHE A 141 1.15 -2.51 0.37
C PHE A 141 0.28 -3.77 0.23
N MET A 142 -0.47 -4.12 1.28
CA MET A 142 -1.46 -5.18 1.22
C MET A 142 -2.62 -4.80 0.29
N ASP A 143 -3.07 -3.55 0.25
CA ASP A 143 -4.12 -3.13 -0.67
C ASP A 143 -3.70 -3.23 -2.12
N ILE A 144 -2.46 -2.83 -2.42
CA ILE A 144 -1.88 -2.93 -3.76
C ILE A 144 -1.74 -4.41 -4.13
N PHE A 145 -1.28 -5.26 -3.20
CA PHE A 145 -1.25 -6.71 -3.42
C PHE A 145 -2.64 -7.28 -3.74
N LEU A 146 -3.66 -6.93 -2.94
CA LEU A 146 -5.04 -7.36 -3.18
C LEU A 146 -5.56 -6.87 -4.53
N TYR A 147 -5.20 -5.67 -4.96
CA TYR A 147 -5.55 -5.15 -6.28
C TYR A 147 -4.97 -6.03 -7.40
N VAL A 148 -3.68 -6.36 -7.30
CA VAL A 148 -3.01 -7.23 -8.27
C VAL A 148 -3.66 -8.62 -8.29
N LEU A 149 -3.90 -9.19 -7.11
CA LEU A 149 -4.53 -10.49 -6.93
C LEU A 149 -5.92 -10.54 -7.57
N PHE A 150 -6.79 -9.58 -7.27
CA PHE A 150 -8.14 -9.54 -7.83
C PHE A 150 -8.14 -9.31 -9.34
N SER A 151 -7.20 -8.53 -9.86
CA SER A 151 -7.04 -8.33 -11.31
C SER A 151 -6.68 -9.64 -12.02
N ASN A 152 -5.86 -10.48 -11.39
CA ASN A 152 -5.51 -11.81 -11.89
C ASN A 152 -6.71 -12.77 -11.83
N LEU A 153 -7.41 -12.81 -10.69
CA LEU A 153 -8.58 -13.68 -10.50
C LEU A 153 -9.72 -13.36 -11.49
N ALA A 154 -9.92 -12.09 -11.83
CA ALA A 154 -10.92 -11.67 -12.82
C ALA A 154 -10.71 -12.30 -14.21
N VAL A 155 -9.46 -12.62 -14.57
CA VAL A 155 -9.16 -13.33 -15.83
C VAL A 155 -9.64 -14.78 -15.76
N PHE A 156 -9.34 -15.47 -14.66
CA PHE A 156 -9.79 -16.85 -14.45
C PHE A 156 -11.31 -16.94 -14.37
N THR A 157 -11.98 -16.02 -13.68
CA THR A 157 -13.44 -16.10 -13.57
C THR A 157 -14.15 -15.82 -14.88
N LYS A 158 -13.59 -15.00 -15.77
CA LYS A 158 -14.09 -14.91 -17.15
C LYS A 158 -13.96 -16.24 -17.90
N LYS A 159 -12.84 -16.97 -17.75
CA LYS A 159 -12.65 -18.30 -18.35
C LYS A 159 -13.72 -19.31 -17.88
N TYR A 160 -14.14 -19.26 -16.62
CA TYR A 160 -15.13 -20.17 -16.04
C TYR A 160 -16.55 -19.59 -15.90
N ASN A 161 -16.85 -18.43 -16.51
CA ASN A 161 -18.13 -17.73 -16.35
C ASN A 161 -18.53 -17.44 -14.88
N ALA A 162 -17.56 -17.23 -14.00
CA ALA A 162 -17.72 -17.04 -12.55
C ALA A 162 -17.59 -15.57 -12.08
N ASP A 163 -17.86 -14.59 -12.94
CA ASP A 163 -17.65 -13.15 -12.68
C ASP A 163 -18.43 -12.62 -11.46
N ILE A 164 -19.61 -13.18 -11.20
CA ILE A 164 -20.47 -12.79 -10.05
C ILE A 164 -19.78 -13.06 -8.71
N VAL A 165 -19.05 -14.18 -8.59
CA VAL A 165 -18.39 -14.57 -7.34
C VAL A 165 -17.29 -13.58 -6.96
N MET A 166 -16.50 -13.11 -7.94
CA MET A 166 -15.46 -12.12 -7.68
C MET A 166 -16.03 -10.79 -7.23
N ARG A 167 -17.13 -10.35 -7.84
CA ARG A 167 -17.80 -9.11 -7.43
C ARG A 167 -18.30 -9.20 -6.00
N ILE A 168 -18.83 -10.34 -5.59
CA ILE A 168 -19.27 -10.58 -4.22
C ILE A 168 -18.07 -10.50 -3.26
N ILE A 169 -16.96 -11.19 -3.54
CA ILE A 169 -15.77 -11.17 -2.69
C ILE A 169 -15.21 -9.75 -2.56
N SER A 170 -15.04 -9.02 -3.68
CA SER A 170 -14.57 -7.64 -3.64
C SER A 170 -15.50 -6.70 -2.87
N THR A 171 -16.82 -6.92 -2.97
CA THR A 171 -17.81 -6.15 -2.22
C THR A 171 -17.72 -6.45 -0.73
N ILE A 172 -17.62 -7.71 -0.35
CA ILE A 172 -17.46 -8.14 1.05
C ILE A 172 -16.22 -7.50 1.67
N VAL A 173 -15.06 -7.59 1.00
CA VAL A 173 -13.81 -6.98 1.48
C VAL A 173 -13.97 -5.46 1.63
N SER A 174 -14.70 -4.81 0.72
CA SER A 174 -14.94 -3.36 0.80
C SER A 174 -15.85 -2.93 1.96
N LEU A 175 -16.82 -3.77 2.36
CA LEU A 175 -17.74 -3.47 3.46
C LEU A 175 -17.06 -3.61 4.82
N PHE A 176 -16.13 -4.57 4.95
CA PHE A 176 -15.39 -4.79 6.19
C PHE A 176 -14.14 -3.92 6.32
N ALA A 177 -13.72 -3.22 5.26
CA ALA A 177 -12.59 -2.30 5.30
C ALA A 177 -13.02 -0.91 5.79
N GLU A 178 -12.29 -0.34 6.75
CA GLU A 178 -12.45 1.07 7.14
C GLU A 178 -12.14 2.03 5.97
N ARG A 179 -11.43 1.54 4.95
CA ARG A 179 -10.97 2.23 3.74
C ARG A 179 -11.90 1.97 2.54
N ASP A 180 -12.01 2.93 1.64
CA ASP A 180 -12.77 2.80 0.39
C ASP A 180 -11.95 2.07 -0.70
N LEU A 181 -11.67 0.80 -0.43
CA LEU A 181 -10.75 -0.01 -1.22
C LEU A 181 -11.27 -0.27 -2.63
N LEU A 182 -12.57 -0.53 -2.80
CA LEU A 182 -13.16 -0.82 -4.11
C LEU A 182 -13.08 0.38 -5.05
N ASN A 183 -13.42 1.59 -4.57
CA ASN A 183 -13.32 2.78 -5.40
C ASN A 183 -11.86 3.13 -5.70
N TYR A 184 -10.95 2.96 -4.74
CA TYR A 184 -9.52 3.09 -4.98
C TYR A 184 -9.04 2.14 -6.09
N MET A 185 -9.36 0.85 -5.99
CA MET A 185 -9.02 -0.16 -6.99
C MET A 185 -9.57 0.18 -8.38
N ARG A 186 -10.81 0.68 -8.47
CA ARG A 186 -11.41 1.11 -9.74
C ARG A 186 -10.65 2.28 -10.37
N GLN A 187 -10.23 3.25 -9.56
CA GLN A 187 -9.48 4.42 -10.05
C GLN A 187 -8.08 4.05 -10.53
N ILE A 188 -7.34 3.24 -9.78
CA ILE A 188 -6.03 2.77 -10.22
C ILE A 188 -6.15 1.89 -11.46
N HIS A 189 -7.17 1.02 -11.53
CA HIS A 189 -7.40 0.18 -12.71
C HIS A 189 -7.67 0.99 -13.97
N THR A 190 -8.42 2.08 -13.86
CA THR A 190 -8.70 2.96 -15.00
C THR A 190 -7.44 3.68 -15.50
N LYS A 191 -6.50 4.02 -14.61
CA LYS A 191 -5.26 4.72 -14.95
C LYS A 191 -4.12 3.79 -15.40
N ILE A 192 -4.02 2.60 -14.82
CA ILE A 192 -2.97 1.60 -15.10
C ILE A 192 -3.38 0.64 -16.22
N GLY A 193 -4.68 0.37 -16.36
CA GLY A 193 -5.22 -0.54 -17.38
C GLY A 193 -4.81 -1.99 -17.17
N ARG A 194 -4.25 -2.62 -18.21
CA ARG A 194 -3.82 -4.04 -18.20
C ARG A 194 -2.38 -4.26 -17.75
N ASP A 195 -1.66 -3.20 -17.36
CA ASP A 195 -0.26 -3.28 -16.93
C ASP A 195 -0.16 -3.77 -15.47
N VAL A 196 -0.82 -4.88 -15.16
CA VAL A 196 -0.83 -5.49 -13.82
C VAL A 196 -0.03 -6.79 -13.88
N PRO A 197 0.96 -7.00 -12.99
CA PRO A 197 1.78 -8.20 -13.04
C PRO A 197 0.95 -9.47 -12.84
N VAL A 198 1.35 -10.53 -13.53
CA VAL A 198 0.75 -11.86 -13.38
C VAL A 198 1.41 -12.58 -12.22
N ILE A 199 0.65 -12.81 -11.16
CA ILE A 199 1.09 -13.53 -9.95
C ILE A 199 0.47 -14.93 -9.84
N ILE A 200 -0.67 -15.18 -10.50
CA ILE A 200 -1.29 -16.51 -10.64
C ILE A 200 -1.12 -16.95 -12.09
N GLY A 201 -0.21 -17.89 -12.33
CA GLY A 201 0.11 -18.41 -13.65
C GLY A 201 -0.75 -19.59 -14.09
N ASP A 202 -1.24 -20.40 -13.15
CA ASP A 202 -1.97 -21.64 -13.45
C ASP A 202 -3.08 -21.98 -12.42
N GLU A 203 -3.86 -23.03 -12.74
CA GLU A 203 -4.97 -23.50 -11.91
C GLU A 203 -4.51 -24.07 -10.55
N ARG A 204 -3.29 -24.60 -10.45
CA ARG A 204 -2.75 -25.14 -9.19
C ARG A 204 -2.40 -24.00 -8.22
N GLU A 205 -1.77 -22.94 -8.71
CA GLU A 205 -1.52 -21.72 -7.95
C GLU A 205 -2.85 -21.05 -7.52
N LEU A 206 -3.85 -21.03 -8.41
CA LEU A 206 -5.19 -20.54 -8.10
C LEU A 206 -5.84 -21.33 -6.96
N ASN A 207 -5.86 -22.67 -7.07
CA ASN A 207 -6.49 -23.53 -6.07
C ASN A 207 -5.83 -23.41 -4.69
N ARG A 208 -4.49 -23.29 -4.65
CA ARG A 208 -3.77 -23.00 -3.40
C ARG A 208 -4.17 -21.65 -2.82
N THR A 209 -4.33 -20.64 -3.67
CA THR A 209 -4.73 -19.28 -3.26
C THR A 209 -6.14 -19.22 -2.67
N MET A 210 -7.08 -19.92 -3.30
CA MET A 210 -8.49 -19.93 -2.90
C MET A 210 -8.80 -20.86 -1.73
N TYR A 211 -8.00 -21.93 -1.55
CA TYR A 211 -8.19 -22.91 -0.49
C TYR A 211 -6.90 -23.13 0.31
N PRO A 212 -6.53 -22.19 1.20
CA PRO A 212 -5.24 -22.19 1.86
C PRO A 212 -4.92 -23.43 2.70
N PHE A 213 -5.95 -24.00 3.32
CA PHE A 213 -5.83 -24.91 4.45
C PHE A 213 -6.21 -26.36 4.11
N THR A 214 -6.39 -26.66 2.82
CA THR A 214 -6.87 -27.97 2.35
C THR A 214 -5.80 -28.77 1.61
N TRP A 215 -4.53 -28.38 1.74
CA TRP A 215 -3.39 -28.96 1.01
C TRP A 215 -2.28 -29.39 1.94
#